data_AF-A0A1F9U3N0-F1
#
_entry.id   AF-A0A1F9U3N0-F1
#
_cell.length_a   1.000
_cell.length_b   1.000
_cell.length_c   1.000
_cell.angle_alpha   90.00
_cell.angle_beta   90.00
_cell.angle_gamma   90.00
#
_symmetry.space_group_name_H-M   'P 1'
#
loop_
_entity.id
_entity.type
_entity.pdbx_description
1 polymer ?
#
loop_
_entity_poly.entity_id
_entity_poly.type
_entity_poly.pdbx_seq_one_letter_code
_entity_poly.pdbx_strand_id
1 'polypeptide(L)'
;MRIKIAENCASAFLALGFVAVMTPVGAAAPLLTLEDAVQKFHSDIRPAVAAFPRQPHYCGLSYRYESYGFGLVSGYEDQDQRPPMNDEGCFRLGRQKGRRIRNSRGGDHCTAAINDGQAQGFRGETHVIRGPSECSNAGYIYGRSYLTAYARAGRADLVGTDCVNAYGQGSNDGKNDRMASPPSRPQAQACYMAGHHDSKIIP
;
A
#
# COMPACT_ATOMS: atom_id res chain seq x y z
N MET A 1 22.10 32.37 6.40
CA MET A 1 21.39 32.26 5.11
C MET A 1 20.06 31.55 5.36
N ARG A 2 18.98 32.31 5.51
CA ARG A 2 17.62 31.81 5.83
C ARG A 2 16.67 32.46 4.84
N ILE A 3 15.97 31.67 4.06
CA ILE A 3 14.91 32.16 3.16
C ILE A 3 13.57 31.75 3.79
N LYS A 4 12.84 32.74 4.28
CA LYS A 4 11.39 32.69 4.50
C LYS A 4 10.74 33.11 3.19
N ILE A 5 9.85 32.28 2.65
CA ILE A 5 8.87 32.72 1.65
C ILE A 5 7.51 32.37 2.24
N ALA A 6 6.79 33.40 2.66
CA ALA A 6 5.38 33.39 2.94
C ALA A 6 4.77 34.61 2.24
N GLU A 7 3.52 34.43 1.82
CA GLU A 7 2.55 35.48 1.47
C GLU A 7 2.70 36.13 0.09
N ASN A 8 1.85 35.70 -0.85
CA ASN A 8 0.71 36.51 -1.35
C ASN A 8 0.18 35.95 -2.69
N CYS A 9 -0.78 35.03 -2.61
CA CYS A 9 -1.67 34.69 -3.74
C CYS A 9 -3.10 35.11 -3.38
N ALA A 10 -3.36 36.41 -3.42
CA ALA A 10 -4.69 36.97 -3.37
C ALA A 10 -4.78 38.07 -4.43
N SER A 11 -4.94 37.70 -5.69
CA SER A 11 -5.36 38.57 -6.81
C SER A 11 -5.49 37.74 -8.09
N ALA A 12 -6.54 36.93 -8.21
CA ALA A 12 -6.97 36.35 -9.48
C ALA A 12 -8.50 36.12 -9.47
N PHE A 13 -9.23 37.11 -8.97
CA PHE A 13 -10.67 37.26 -9.20
C PHE A 13 -10.82 38.51 -10.05
N LEU A 14 -11.11 38.33 -11.35
CA LEU A 14 -11.63 39.29 -12.34
C LEU A 14 -10.96 39.11 -13.71
N ALA A 15 -11.17 37.96 -14.34
CA ALA A 15 -11.03 37.82 -15.80
C ALA A 15 -11.71 36.53 -16.28
N LEU A 16 -13.00 36.36 -15.98
CA LEU A 16 -13.83 35.42 -16.73
C LEU A 16 -15.03 36.22 -17.23
N GLY A 17 -14.95 36.57 -18.51
CA GLY A 17 -16.08 37.10 -19.26
C GLY A 17 -17.24 36.12 -19.13
N PHE A 18 -18.37 36.62 -18.64
CA PHE A 18 -19.64 35.95 -18.73
C PHE A 18 -19.99 35.80 -20.22
N VAL A 19 -19.67 34.64 -20.80
CA VAL A 19 -20.39 34.16 -21.98
C VAL A 19 -21.70 33.60 -21.44
N ALA A 20 -22.77 34.38 -21.58
CA ALA A 20 -24.13 33.91 -21.36
C ALA A 20 -24.43 32.84 -22.42
N VAL A 21 -24.22 31.57 -22.08
CA VAL A 21 -24.70 30.45 -22.87
C VAL A 21 -26.22 30.39 -22.65
N MET A 22 -26.98 30.88 -23.63
CA MET A 22 -28.40 30.59 -23.73
C MET A 22 -28.56 29.09 -24.00
N THR A 23 -28.79 28.33 -22.94
CA THR A 23 -29.18 26.92 -23.05
C THR A 23 -30.64 26.83 -23.50
N PRO A 24 -30.97 26.00 -24.50
CA PRO A 24 -32.36 25.72 -24.82
C PRO A 24 -33.04 25.04 -23.64
N VAL A 25 -34.23 25.55 -23.29
CA VAL A 25 -35.15 24.96 -22.31
C VAL A 25 -35.60 23.61 -22.85
N GLY A 26 -34.93 22.54 -22.44
CA GLY A 26 -35.21 21.21 -22.99
C GLY A 26 -34.22 20.13 -22.59
N ALA A 27 -33.75 20.11 -21.35
CA ALA A 27 -33.10 18.91 -20.80
C ALA A 27 -33.29 18.94 -19.27
N ALA A 28 -34.30 18.22 -18.79
CA ALA A 28 -34.41 17.89 -17.39
C ALA A 28 -33.19 17.03 -17.02
N ALA A 29 -32.14 17.63 -16.47
CA ALA A 29 -31.14 16.87 -15.74
C ALA A 29 -31.88 16.24 -14.54
N PRO A 30 -31.84 14.90 -14.38
CA PRO A 30 -32.51 14.28 -13.26
C PRO A 30 -31.87 14.79 -11.97
N LEU A 31 -32.69 15.40 -11.13
CA LEU A 31 -32.40 15.66 -9.72
C LEU A 31 -32.16 14.29 -9.08
N LEU A 32 -30.91 13.84 -9.08
CA LEU A 32 -30.47 12.71 -8.25
C LEU A 32 -30.84 13.08 -6.83
N THR A 33 -31.76 12.31 -6.25
CA THR A 33 -32.16 12.51 -4.87
C THR A 33 -30.95 12.29 -3.98
N LEU A 34 -30.93 12.91 -2.79
CA LEU A 34 -29.87 12.65 -1.81
C LEU A 34 -29.75 11.15 -1.52
N GLU A 35 -30.87 10.43 -1.58
CA GLU A 35 -30.91 8.97 -1.47
C GLU A 35 -30.18 8.28 -2.62
N ASP A 36 -30.40 8.66 -3.89
CA ASP A 36 -29.66 8.11 -5.03
C ASP A 36 -28.15 8.39 -4.97
N ALA A 37 -27.77 9.59 -4.51
CA ALA A 37 -26.37 9.95 -4.30
C ALA A 37 -25.73 9.12 -3.17
N VAL A 38 -26.45 8.89 -2.08
CA VAL A 38 -26.02 8.04 -0.95
C VAL A 38 -26.00 6.56 -1.35
N GLN A 39 -26.91 6.09 -2.19
CA GLN A 39 -26.94 4.72 -2.69
C GLN A 39 -25.79 4.47 -3.66
N LYS A 40 -25.50 5.43 -4.55
CA LYS A 40 -24.33 5.40 -5.42
C LYS A 40 -23.03 5.40 -4.62
N PHE A 41 -22.90 6.28 -3.63
CA PHE A 41 -21.76 6.32 -2.72
C PHE A 41 -21.60 5.00 -1.94
N HIS A 42 -22.68 4.42 -1.43
CA HIS A 42 -22.64 3.10 -0.79
C HIS A 42 -22.29 1.96 -1.76
N SER A 43 -22.76 2.01 -3.01
CA SER A 43 -22.43 1.01 -4.04
C SER A 43 -20.98 1.11 -4.50
N ASP A 44 -20.40 2.31 -4.46
CA ASP A 44 -19.00 2.56 -4.77
C ASP A 44 -18.07 2.19 -3.59
N ILE A 45 -18.58 2.22 -2.35
CA ILE A 45 -17.82 1.86 -1.14
C ILE A 45 -17.90 0.36 -0.80
N ARG A 46 -19.03 -0.32 -1.08
CA ARG A 46 -19.20 -1.74 -0.76
C ARG A 46 -18.18 -2.71 -1.41
N PRO A 47 -17.58 -2.46 -2.58
CA PRO A 47 -16.48 -3.28 -3.08
C PRO A 47 -15.12 -2.92 -2.48
N ALA A 48 -14.96 -1.77 -1.81
CA ALA A 48 -13.67 -1.36 -1.25
C ALA A 48 -13.30 -2.10 0.05
N VAL A 49 -14.25 -2.80 0.68
CA VAL A 49 -13.99 -3.74 1.79
C VAL A 49 -13.78 -5.17 1.26
N ALA A 50 -13.83 -5.38 -0.05
CA ALA A 50 -13.66 -6.71 -0.64
C ALA A 50 -12.18 -7.12 -0.62
N ALA A 51 -11.92 -8.03 0.32
CA ALA A 51 -10.79 -8.93 0.39
C ALA A 51 -9.42 -8.27 0.61
N PHE A 52 -9.09 -8.07 1.90
CA PHE A 52 -7.72 -8.39 2.30
C PHE A 52 -7.39 -9.77 1.71
N PRO A 53 -6.26 -9.94 0.99
CA PRO A 53 -5.90 -11.21 0.39
C PRO A 53 -5.90 -12.26 1.51
N ARG A 54 -6.79 -13.28 1.40
CA ARG A 54 -6.85 -14.37 2.38
C ARG A 54 -5.48 -15.01 2.43
N GLN A 55 -4.79 -14.78 3.55
CA GLN A 55 -3.46 -15.28 3.79
C GLN A 55 -3.49 -16.80 3.82
N PRO A 56 -2.46 -17.50 3.31
CA PRO A 56 -2.27 -18.87 3.73
C PRO A 56 -2.10 -18.84 5.26
N HIS A 57 -2.98 -19.52 6.00
CA HIS A 57 -2.98 -19.52 7.48
C HIS A 57 -1.59 -19.87 8.07
N TYR A 58 -0.75 -20.57 7.31
CA TYR A 58 0.61 -20.96 7.68
C TYR A 58 1.66 -19.85 7.60
N CYS A 59 1.39 -18.76 6.87
CA CYS A 59 2.30 -17.62 6.65
C CYS A 59 1.90 -16.37 7.45
N GLY A 60 1.09 -16.52 8.51
CA GLY A 60 0.58 -15.39 9.31
C GLY A 60 1.60 -14.75 10.25
N LEU A 61 2.76 -15.38 10.49
CA LEU A 61 3.88 -14.75 11.22
C LEU A 61 4.60 -13.75 10.30
N SER A 62 5.13 -12.66 10.85
CA SER A 62 5.68 -11.53 10.08
C SER A 62 6.74 -11.92 9.05
N TYR A 63 7.83 -12.57 9.46
CA TYR A 63 8.91 -12.98 8.54
C TYR A 63 8.44 -14.03 7.50
N ARG A 64 7.42 -14.83 7.84
CA ARG A 64 6.79 -15.79 6.91
C ARG A 64 5.95 -15.07 5.87
N TYR A 65 5.20 -14.06 6.28
CA TYR A 65 4.41 -13.22 5.39
C TYR A 65 5.33 -12.45 4.42
N GLU A 66 6.46 -11.96 4.92
CA GLU A 66 7.47 -11.33 4.08
C GLU A 66 8.05 -12.30 3.06
N SER A 67 8.43 -13.50 3.49
CA SER A 67 8.91 -14.56 2.60
C SER A 67 7.88 -14.85 1.50
N TYR A 68 6.60 -14.91 1.84
CA TYR A 68 5.53 -15.04 0.85
C TYR A 68 5.47 -13.84 -0.12
N GLY A 69 5.58 -12.60 0.36
CA GLY A 69 5.60 -11.40 -0.48
C GLY A 69 6.78 -11.34 -1.45
N PHE A 70 7.98 -11.62 -0.97
CA PHE A 70 9.18 -11.77 -1.81
C PHE A 70 9.03 -12.92 -2.82
N GLY A 71 8.43 -14.03 -2.38
CA GLY A 71 8.07 -15.14 -3.24
C GLY A 71 7.14 -14.72 -4.38
N LEU A 72 6.09 -13.94 -4.10
CA LEU A 72 5.14 -13.46 -5.12
C LEU A 72 5.84 -12.77 -6.28
N VAL A 73 6.68 -11.77 -6.00
CA VAL A 73 7.42 -11.04 -7.04
C VAL A 73 8.46 -11.94 -7.69
N SER A 74 9.16 -12.77 -6.92
CA SER A 74 10.11 -13.74 -7.46
C SER A 74 9.48 -14.70 -8.48
N GLY A 75 8.24 -15.10 -8.24
CA GLY A 75 7.48 -15.96 -9.15
C GLY A 75 6.96 -15.24 -10.38
N TYR A 76 6.55 -13.99 -10.21
CA TYR A 76 6.04 -13.15 -11.29
C TYR A 76 7.17 -12.76 -12.27
N GLU A 77 8.26 -12.22 -11.75
CA GLU A 77 9.42 -11.77 -12.54
C GLU A 77 10.33 -12.93 -12.99
N ASP A 78 10.17 -14.11 -12.37
CA ASP A 78 11.06 -15.27 -12.49
C ASP A 78 12.52 -14.96 -12.14
N GLN A 79 12.70 -14.18 -11.08
CA GLN A 79 13.98 -13.86 -10.46
C GLN A 79 13.96 -14.34 -9.01
N ASP A 80 15.06 -14.86 -8.48
CA ASP A 80 15.10 -15.30 -7.08
C ASP A 80 15.43 -14.12 -6.16
N GLN A 81 14.41 -13.50 -5.58
CA GLN A 81 14.54 -12.35 -4.67
C GLN A 81 14.19 -12.79 -3.26
N ARG A 82 15.13 -13.43 -2.56
CA ARG A 82 14.90 -13.90 -1.18
C ARG A 82 15.10 -12.77 -0.17
N PRO A 83 14.26 -12.66 0.87
CA PRO A 83 14.49 -11.72 1.97
C PRO A 83 15.67 -12.18 2.84
N PRO A 84 16.26 -11.27 3.65
CA PRO A 84 17.31 -11.63 4.61
C PRO A 84 16.90 -12.74 5.59
N MET A 85 15.64 -12.71 6.05
CA MET A 85 15.05 -13.76 6.89
C MET A 85 14.00 -14.51 6.08
N ASN A 86 14.34 -15.70 5.60
CA ASN A 86 13.55 -16.45 4.63
C ASN A 86 12.94 -17.73 5.25
N ASP A 87 11.61 -17.84 5.17
CA ASP A 87 10.86 -19.08 5.35
C ASP A 87 10.64 -19.74 3.99
N GLU A 88 11.37 -20.83 3.71
CA GLU A 88 11.35 -21.48 2.39
C GLU A 88 9.94 -21.97 2.00
N GLY A 89 9.14 -22.40 2.98
CA GLY A 89 7.78 -22.86 2.75
C GLY A 89 6.90 -21.75 2.21
N CYS A 90 6.88 -20.61 2.92
CA CYS A 90 6.10 -19.44 2.53
C CYS A 90 6.64 -18.76 1.27
N PHE A 91 7.97 -18.67 1.10
CA PHE A 91 8.58 -18.17 -0.13
C PHE A 91 8.15 -18.96 -1.36
N ARG A 92 8.23 -20.29 -1.30
CA ARG A 92 7.83 -21.16 -2.41
C ARG A 92 6.34 -21.07 -2.74
N LEU A 93 5.48 -20.93 -1.73
CA LEU A 93 4.04 -20.69 -1.92
C LEU A 93 3.79 -19.35 -2.63
N GLY A 94 4.49 -18.29 -2.21
CA GLY A 94 4.47 -16.99 -2.87
C GLY A 94 4.90 -17.11 -4.33
N ARG A 95 6.01 -17.79 -4.58
CA ARG A 95 6.56 -18.01 -5.94
C ARG A 95 5.59 -18.76 -6.85
N GLN A 96 4.91 -19.79 -6.34
CA GLN A 96 3.87 -20.48 -7.09
C GLN A 96 2.69 -19.57 -7.44
N LYS A 97 2.26 -18.72 -6.50
CA LYS A 97 1.19 -17.74 -6.75
C LYS A 97 1.62 -16.67 -7.75
N GLY A 98 2.83 -16.12 -7.63
CA GLY A 98 3.40 -15.18 -8.60
C GLY A 98 3.44 -15.71 -10.03
N ARG A 99 3.87 -16.98 -10.19
CA ARG A 99 3.84 -17.67 -11.49
C ARG A 99 2.42 -17.83 -12.04
N ARG A 100 1.44 -18.16 -11.17
CA ARG A 100 0.03 -18.23 -11.59
C ARG A 100 -0.48 -16.88 -12.07
N ILE A 101 -0.16 -15.80 -11.34
CA ILE A 101 -0.52 -14.43 -11.73
C ILE A 101 0.06 -14.07 -13.09
N ARG A 102 1.35 -14.34 -13.30
CA ARG A 102 2.03 -14.12 -14.59
C ARG A 102 1.33 -14.87 -15.74
N ASN A 103 0.90 -16.10 -15.48
CA ASN A 103 0.31 -16.98 -16.48
C ASN A 103 -1.21 -16.79 -16.66
N SER A 104 -1.89 -16.08 -15.75
CA SER A 104 -3.33 -15.84 -15.81
C SER A 104 -3.63 -14.52 -16.52
N ARG A 105 -4.39 -14.57 -17.63
CA ARG A 105 -4.95 -13.44 -18.39
C ARG A 105 -4.01 -12.23 -18.53
N GLY A 106 -2.99 -12.40 -19.38
CA GLY A 106 -2.17 -11.31 -19.95
C GLY A 106 -1.17 -10.74 -18.96
N GLY A 107 -0.02 -11.41 -18.79
CA GLY A 107 1.09 -10.94 -17.95
C GLY A 107 1.47 -9.48 -18.21
N ASP A 108 1.31 -8.99 -19.44
CA ASP A 108 1.60 -7.60 -19.81
C ASP A 108 0.60 -6.59 -19.19
N HIS A 109 -0.65 -6.99 -18.93
CA HIS A 109 -1.66 -6.13 -18.27
C HIS A 109 -1.47 -6.06 -16.75
N CYS A 110 -0.68 -6.97 -16.16
CA CYS A 110 -0.48 -7.03 -14.73
C CYS A 110 0.75 -6.26 -14.24
N THR A 111 1.73 -5.99 -15.10
CA THR A 111 2.95 -5.28 -14.71
C THR A 111 2.67 -3.89 -14.16
N ALA A 112 1.80 -3.10 -14.81
CA ALA A 112 1.45 -1.78 -14.33
C ALA A 112 0.74 -1.82 -12.96
N ALA A 113 -0.18 -2.77 -12.79
CA ALA A 113 -0.91 -2.95 -11.53
C ALA A 113 0.01 -3.42 -10.39
N ILE A 114 0.94 -4.35 -10.67
CA ILE A 114 1.95 -4.80 -9.71
C ILE A 114 2.83 -3.63 -9.32
N ASN A 115 3.40 -2.89 -10.28
CA ASN A 115 4.29 -1.78 -9.99
C ASN A 115 3.61 -0.68 -9.15
N ASP A 116 2.35 -0.35 -9.47
CA ASP A 116 1.57 0.59 -8.68
C ASP A 116 1.32 0.05 -7.25
N GLY A 117 0.92 -1.21 -7.12
CA GLY A 117 0.77 -1.89 -5.83
C GLY A 117 2.07 -1.88 -5.01
N GLN A 118 3.21 -2.19 -5.64
CA GLN A 118 4.52 -2.15 -5.01
C GLN A 118 4.82 -0.75 -4.48
N ALA A 119 4.61 0.29 -5.30
CA ALA A 119 4.83 1.67 -4.90
C ALA A 119 3.93 2.09 -3.72
N GLN A 120 2.63 1.73 -3.75
CA GLN A 120 1.73 1.95 -2.62
C GLN A 120 2.21 1.22 -1.34
N GLY A 121 2.67 -0.02 -1.49
CA GLY A 121 3.23 -0.83 -0.41
C GLY A 121 4.48 -0.17 0.20
N PHE A 122 5.40 0.33 -0.63
CA PHE A 122 6.61 1.05 -0.22
C PHE A 122 6.33 2.38 0.47
N ARG A 123 5.22 3.05 0.14
CA ARG A 123 4.79 4.26 0.84
C ARG A 123 4.13 3.96 2.18
N GLY A 124 3.83 2.69 2.47
CA GLY A 124 3.11 2.29 3.68
C GLY A 124 1.65 2.75 3.71
N GLU A 125 1.12 3.19 2.56
CA GLU A 125 -0.26 3.67 2.44
C GLU A 125 -1.25 2.54 2.75
N THR A 126 -2.36 2.89 3.40
CA THR A 126 -3.50 1.98 3.50
C THR A 126 -4.01 1.78 2.08
N HIS A 127 -3.98 0.53 1.61
CA HIS A 127 -4.27 0.18 0.22
C HIS A 127 -5.61 0.76 -0.25
N VAL A 128 -5.58 1.80 -1.08
CA VAL A 128 -6.78 2.34 -1.74
C VAL A 128 -6.97 1.50 -2.98
N ILE A 129 -7.85 0.49 -2.90
CA ILE A 129 -8.17 -0.41 -4.01
C ILE A 129 -8.81 0.41 -5.14
N ARG A 130 -8.01 0.95 -6.06
CA ARG A 130 -8.48 1.38 -7.39
C ARG A 130 -8.57 0.13 -8.27
N GLY A 131 -9.56 -0.71 -7.96
CA GLY A 131 -9.91 -1.93 -8.72
C GLY A 131 -9.38 -3.23 -8.08
N PRO A 132 -10.19 -4.30 -8.02
CA PRO A 132 -9.80 -5.58 -7.45
C PRO A 132 -8.98 -6.38 -8.47
N SER A 133 -7.71 -6.02 -8.66
CA SER A 133 -6.80 -6.88 -9.43
C SER A 133 -5.90 -7.65 -8.47
N GLU A 134 -5.87 -8.98 -8.63
CA GLU A 134 -4.93 -9.88 -7.96
C GLU A 134 -3.47 -9.40 -8.10
N CYS A 135 -3.17 -8.69 -9.19
CA CYS A 135 -1.89 -8.11 -9.54
C CYS A 135 -1.51 -6.91 -8.64
N SER A 136 -2.40 -5.94 -8.44
CA SER A 136 -2.14 -4.81 -7.52
C SER A 136 -1.92 -5.29 -6.09
N ASN A 137 -2.73 -6.25 -5.63
CA ASN A 137 -2.57 -6.86 -4.32
C ASN A 137 -1.21 -7.56 -4.18
N ALA A 138 -0.76 -8.30 -5.21
CA ALA A 138 0.55 -8.96 -5.17
C ALA A 138 1.70 -7.95 -5.05
N GLY A 139 1.63 -6.86 -5.82
CA GLY A 139 2.57 -5.75 -5.70
C GLY A 139 2.57 -5.13 -4.31
N TYR A 140 1.40 -4.83 -3.75
CA TYR A 140 1.26 -4.24 -2.42
C TYR A 140 1.83 -5.12 -1.31
N ILE A 141 1.54 -6.42 -1.34
CA ILE A 141 2.08 -7.39 -0.38
C ILE A 141 3.61 -7.36 -0.44
N TYR A 142 4.20 -7.38 -1.63
CA TYR A 142 5.65 -7.29 -1.78
C TYR A 142 6.20 -5.97 -1.25
N GLY A 143 5.61 -4.83 -1.62
CA GLY A 143 6.09 -3.52 -1.16
C GLY A 143 6.11 -3.39 0.37
N ARG A 144 5.06 -3.89 1.04
CA ARG A 144 5.02 -3.96 2.51
C ARG A 144 6.05 -4.94 3.08
N SER A 145 6.21 -6.10 2.44
CA SER A 145 7.18 -7.13 2.86
C SER A 145 8.62 -6.63 2.74
N TYR A 146 8.91 -5.86 1.70
CA TYR A 146 10.21 -5.24 1.46
C TYR A 146 10.55 -4.24 2.57
N LEU A 147 9.63 -3.31 2.88
CA LEU A 147 9.84 -2.32 3.94
C LEU A 147 10.19 -3.00 5.27
N THR A 148 9.39 -3.99 5.64
CA THR A 148 9.50 -4.69 6.92
C THR A 148 10.78 -5.53 7.01
N ALA A 149 11.06 -6.36 6.00
CA ALA A 149 12.24 -7.21 5.97
C ALA A 149 13.55 -6.39 5.99
N TYR A 150 13.63 -5.31 5.21
CA TYR A 150 14.83 -4.48 5.14
C TYR A 150 14.96 -3.49 6.29
N ALA A 151 13.85 -3.00 6.86
CA ALA A 151 13.90 -2.25 8.12
C ALA A 151 14.43 -3.12 9.27
N ARG A 152 13.95 -4.37 9.37
CA ARG A 152 14.47 -5.36 10.34
C ARG A 152 15.97 -5.60 10.16
N ALA A 153 16.42 -5.71 8.91
CA ALA A 153 17.83 -5.90 8.59
C ALA A 153 18.68 -4.62 8.72
N GLY A 154 18.12 -3.49 9.16
CA GLY A 154 18.85 -2.23 9.32
C GLY A 154 19.31 -1.59 8.00
N ARG A 155 18.68 -1.94 6.87
CA ARG A 155 19.07 -1.48 5.52
C ARG A 155 18.49 -0.11 5.19
N ALA A 156 18.99 0.91 5.88
CA ALA A 156 18.58 2.31 5.69
C ALA A 156 18.83 2.81 4.26
N ASP A 157 19.78 2.21 3.54
CA ASP A 157 20.06 2.48 2.14
C ASP A 157 18.92 2.06 1.18
N LEU A 158 18.09 1.10 1.59
CA LEU A 158 16.98 0.58 0.79
C LEU A 158 15.62 1.18 1.17
N VAL A 159 15.37 1.36 2.47
CA VAL A 159 14.04 1.77 2.98
C VAL A 159 14.03 3.14 3.67
N GLY A 160 15.19 3.79 3.77
CA GLY A 160 15.37 5.07 4.45
C GLY A 160 15.57 4.94 5.96
N THR A 161 16.34 5.87 6.52
CA THR A 161 16.66 5.92 7.96
C THR A 161 15.41 6.05 8.83
N ASP A 162 14.41 6.81 8.40
CA ASP A 162 13.15 6.99 9.15
C ASP A 162 12.42 5.66 9.38
N CYS A 163 12.36 4.79 8.36
CA CYS A 163 11.72 3.48 8.47
C CYS A 163 12.51 2.54 9.39
N VAL A 164 13.85 2.51 9.27
CA VAL A 164 14.71 1.70 10.17
C VAL A 164 14.57 2.15 11.63
N ASN A 165 14.61 3.46 11.88
CA ASN A 165 14.46 4.02 13.23
C ASN A 165 13.07 3.73 13.80
N ALA A 166 12.02 3.90 12.99
CA ALA A 166 10.66 3.60 13.40
C ALA A 166 10.48 2.12 13.73
N TYR A 167 11.05 1.21 12.94
CA TYR A 167 11.08 -0.22 13.24
C TYR A 167 11.77 -0.52 14.58
N GLY A 168 12.97 0.06 14.80
CA GLY A 168 13.70 -0.10 16.05
C GLY A 168 12.92 0.40 17.26
N GLN A 169 12.28 1.57 17.14
CA GLN A 169 11.40 2.12 18.17
C GLN A 169 10.22 1.20 18.46
N GLY A 170 9.50 0.77 17.41
CA GLY A 170 8.38 -0.15 17.54
C GLY A 170 8.79 -1.46 18.20
N SER A 171 9.93 -2.02 17.81
CA SER A 171 10.48 -3.23 18.43
C SER A 171 10.76 -3.04 19.91
N ASN A 172 11.41 -1.94 20.30
CA ASN A 172 11.65 -1.64 21.70
C ASN A 172 10.34 -1.45 22.48
N ASP A 173 9.37 -0.72 21.93
CA ASP A 173 8.08 -0.50 22.59
C ASP A 173 7.32 -1.83 22.78
N GLY A 174 7.31 -2.68 21.76
CA GLY A 174 6.68 -3.99 21.84
C GLY A 174 7.39 -4.94 22.81
N LYS A 175 8.73 -4.94 22.87
CA LYS A 175 9.52 -5.71 23.85
C LYS A 175 9.17 -5.32 25.29
N ASN A 176 8.86 -4.04 25.51
CA ASN A 176 8.53 -3.48 26.82
C ASN A 176 7.01 -3.38 27.10
N ASP A 177 6.16 -4.05 26.31
CA ASP A 177 4.69 -4.03 26.47
C ASP A 177 4.07 -2.63 26.48
N ARG A 178 4.70 -1.69 25.76
CA ARG A 178 4.18 -0.32 25.62
C ARG A 178 3.09 -0.28 24.57
N MET A 179 2.09 0.58 24.81
CA MET A 179 1.08 0.90 23.82
C MET A 179 1.75 1.46 22.55
N ALA A 180 1.30 0.96 21.39
CA ALA A 180 1.83 1.41 20.10
C ALA A 180 1.60 2.93 19.92
N SER A 181 2.68 3.64 19.60
CA SER A 181 2.69 5.08 19.32
C SER A 181 3.44 5.35 18.01
N PRO A 182 2.85 4.97 16.86
CA PRO A 182 3.51 5.08 15.57
C PRO A 182 3.67 6.55 15.13
N PRO A 183 4.71 6.86 14.33
CA PRO A 183 4.83 8.14 13.64
C PRO A 183 3.65 8.40 12.67
N SER A 184 3.40 9.66 12.32
CA SER A 184 2.30 10.04 11.41
C SER A 184 2.57 9.77 9.92
N ARG A 185 3.84 9.60 9.52
CA ARG A 185 4.21 9.29 8.13
C ARG A 185 3.85 7.83 7.82
N PRO A 186 3.07 7.51 6.77
CA PRO A 186 2.57 6.15 6.53
C PRO A 186 3.67 5.08 6.41
N GLN A 187 4.79 5.40 5.75
CA GLN A 187 5.92 4.48 5.64
C GLN A 187 6.56 4.19 7.00
N ALA A 188 6.85 5.23 7.80
CA ALA A 188 7.41 5.06 9.13
C ALA A 188 6.44 4.34 10.08
N GLN A 189 5.14 4.62 9.98
CA GLN A 189 4.08 3.90 10.68
C GLN A 189 4.08 2.41 10.33
N ALA A 190 4.22 2.06 9.04
CA ALA A 190 4.31 0.68 8.59
C ALA A 190 5.48 -0.05 9.23
N CYS A 191 6.66 0.56 9.24
CA CYS A 191 7.87 -0.01 9.80
C CYS A 191 7.79 -0.11 11.34
N TYR A 192 7.24 0.91 12.01
CA TYR A 192 6.97 0.89 13.45
C TYR A 192 6.09 -0.29 13.87
N MET A 193 4.93 -0.44 13.21
CA MET A 193 4.00 -1.51 13.57
C MET A 193 4.61 -2.89 13.33
N ALA A 194 5.41 -3.04 12.27
CA ALA A 194 6.15 -4.27 12.04
C ALA A 194 7.12 -4.60 13.17
N GLY A 195 7.95 -3.63 13.58
CA GLY A 195 8.86 -3.82 14.72
C GLY A 195 8.11 -4.15 16.01
N HIS A 196 7.00 -3.46 16.27
CA HIS A 196 6.15 -3.69 17.45
C HIS A 196 5.60 -5.10 17.50
N HIS A 197 5.08 -5.63 16.39
CA HIS A 197 4.61 -7.02 16.33
C HIS A 197 5.75 -8.04 16.39
N ASP A 198 6.88 -7.76 15.73
CA ASP A 198 8.04 -8.65 15.68
C ASP A 198 8.66 -8.87 17.05
N SER A 199 8.61 -7.86 17.92
CA SER A 199 9.15 -7.92 19.29
C SER A 199 8.66 -9.11 20.12
N LYS A 200 7.47 -9.65 19.80
CA LYS A 200 6.84 -10.77 20.50
C LYS A 200 7.12 -12.12 19.86
N ILE A 201 7.68 -12.14 18.65
CA ILE A 201 7.82 -13.33 17.80
C ILE A 201 9.30 -13.64 17.57
N ILE A 202 10.12 -12.61 17.37
CA ILE A 202 11.55 -12.70 17.06
C ILE A 202 12.31 -12.24 18.31
N PRO A 203 13.03 -13.15 19.01
CA PRO A 203 13.78 -12.80 20.21
C PRO A 203 14.86 -11.73 19.96
#